data_AF-A0A8T6H5D1-F1
#
_entry.id   AF-A0A8T6H5D1-F1
#
_cell.length_a   1.000
_cell.length_b   1.000
_cell.length_c   1.000
_cell.angle_alpha   90.00
_cell.angle_beta   90.00
_cell.angle_gamma   90.00
#
_symmetry.space_group_name_H-M   'P 1'
#
loop_
_entity.id
_entity.type
_entity.pdbx_description
1 polymer ?
#
loop_
_entity_poly.entity_id
_entity_poly.type
_entity_poly.pdbx_seq_one_letter_code
_entity_poly.pdbx_strand_id
1 'polypeptide(L)'
;MEKSLITVYPAPYYILAFVLLTAFTFYLPIFPPIGGARGTAALTWEYITSVLHHGFLPALCIVIGATAHRFIMAKALTTTEKSSDYVQYAQMAALPQRKILLFYVTRNTLLPQVTDLSLSLGALFGGALIAEFVFGYPGIGTTMYTAINNGEYRLFNRQF
;
A
#
# COMPACT_ATOMS: atom_id res chain seq x y z
N MET A 1 0.14 2.32 -22.03
CA MET A 1 -0.04 2.20 -20.56
C MET A 1 0.14 0.77 -20.04
N GLU A 2 -0.33 -0.29 -20.72
CA GLU A 2 -0.11 -1.67 -20.24
C GLU A 2 1.37 -2.07 -20.16
N LYS A 3 2.18 -1.75 -21.18
CA LYS A 3 3.60 -2.10 -21.17
C LYS A 3 4.39 -1.45 -20.03
N SER A 4 4.10 -0.19 -19.69
CA SER A 4 4.81 0.53 -18.61
C SER A 4 4.53 -0.08 -17.23
N LEU A 5 3.29 -0.51 -16.96
CA LEU A 5 2.92 -1.17 -15.71
C LEU A 5 3.58 -2.55 -15.54
N ILE A 6 3.71 -3.31 -16.64
CA ILE A 6 4.34 -4.65 -16.60
C ILE A 6 5.85 -4.55 -16.38
N THR A 7 6.52 -3.50 -16.89
CA THR A 7 7.95 -3.26 -16.62
C THR A 7 8.27 -2.82 -15.20
N VAL A 8 7.33 -2.20 -14.48
CA VAL A 8 7.51 -1.80 -13.07
C VAL A 8 7.30 -2.99 -12.13
N TYR A 9 6.53 -4.00 -12.55
CA TYR A 9 6.16 -5.16 -11.74
C TYR A 9 7.32 -6.03 -11.22
N PRO A 10 8.40 -6.32 -11.97
CA PRO A 10 9.53 -7.08 -11.45
C PRO A 10 10.44 -6.25 -10.53
N ALA A 11 10.27 -4.92 -10.44
CA ALA A 11 11.09 -4.11 -9.56
C ALA A 11 10.64 -4.36 -8.10
N PRO A 12 11.54 -4.87 -7.24
CA PRO A 12 11.23 -5.03 -5.83
C PRO A 12 10.82 -3.69 -5.22
N TYR A 13 9.79 -3.69 -4.38
CA TYR A 13 9.22 -2.45 -3.83
C TYR A 13 10.23 -1.60 -3.05
N TYR A 14 11.31 -2.19 -2.53
CA TYR A 14 12.40 -1.44 -1.88
C TYR A 14 13.13 -0.51 -2.87
N ILE A 15 13.28 -0.91 -4.14
CA ILE A 15 13.89 -0.05 -5.18
C ILE A 15 13.01 1.18 -5.38
N LEU A 16 11.69 0.97 -5.45
CA LEU A 16 10.72 2.04 -5.57
C LEU A 16 10.77 2.99 -4.36
N ALA A 17 10.94 2.45 -3.15
CA ALA A 17 11.13 3.24 -1.93
C ALA A 17 12.36 4.14 -2.01
N PHE A 18 13.52 3.61 -2.45
CA PHE A 18 14.74 4.40 -2.64
C PHE A 18 14.60 5.45 -3.74
N VAL A 19 13.94 5.14 -4.85
CA VAL A 19 13.67 6.10 -5.93
C VAL A 19 12.77 7.23 -5.43
N LEU A 20 11.70 6.92 -4.69
CA LEU A 20 10.82 7.93 -4.10
C LEU A 20 11.56 8.80 -3.09
N LEU A 21 12.34 8.19 -2.19
CA LEU A 21 13.14 8.94 -1.21
C LEU A 21 14.10 9.89 -1.93
N THR A 22 14.91 9.38 -2.86
CA THR A 22 15.88 10.22 -3.57
C THR A 22 15.20 11.33 -4.39
N ALA A 23 14.10 11.03 -5.09
CA ALA A 23 13.35 12.01 -5.87
C ALA A 23 12.75 13.12 -5.00
N PHE A 24 12.07 12.78 -3.90
CA PHE A 24 11.28 13.72 -3.08
C PHE A 24 12.03 14.33 -1.88
N THR A 25 13.27 13.91 -1.68
CA THR A 25 14.16 14.50 -0.68
C THR A 25 15.28 15.30 -1.32
N PHE A 26 15.95 14.76 -2.35
CA PHE A 26 17.14 15.39 -2.92
C PHE A 26 16.83 16.24 -4.16
N TYR A 27 16.02 15.73 -5.09
CA TYR A 27 15.72 16.45 -6.33
C TYR A 27 14.58 17.46 -6.17
N LEU A 28 13.52 17.07 -5.45
CA LEU A 28 12.37 17.89 -5.11
C LEU A 28 12.24 17.88 -3.59
N PRO A 29 12.93 18.79 -2.85
CA PRO A 29 12.98 18.79 -1.39
C PRO A 29 11.66 19.26 -0.77
N ILE A 30 10.59 18.51 -1.04
CA ILE A 30 9.25 18.71 -0.49
C ILE A 30 9.18 18.01 0.87
N PHE A 31 9.80 16.84 0.99
CA PHE A 31 9.73 15.99 2.19
C PHE A 31 11.09 15.87 2.89
N PRO A 32 11.09 15.71 4.23
CA PRO A 32 12.32 15.49 4.99
C PRO A 32 12.98 14.16 4.58
N PRO A 33 14.33 14.07 4.65
CA PRO A 33 15.06 12.89 4.21
C PRO A 33 14.72 11.62 4.99
N ILE A 34 14.74 11.75 6.31
CA ILE A 34 14.69 10.63 7.25
C ILE A 34 14.11 11.17 8.56
N GLY A 35 13.28 10.36 9.24
CA GLY A 35 12.89 10.58 10.63
C GLY A 35 11.40 10.59 10.89
N GLY A 36 11.04 10.52 12.17
CA GLY A 36 9.66 10.60 12.65
C GLY A 36 9.17 12.02 12.89
N ALA A 37 7.91 12.13 13.31
CA ALA A 37 7.32 13.41 13.70
C ALA A 37 8.17 14.15 14.73
N ARG A 38 8.46 15.43 14.46
CA ARG A 38 9.14 16.32 15.40
C ARG A 38 8.18 16.82 16.47
N GLY A 39 8.63 16.86 17.72
CA GLY A 39 7.88 17.41 18.86
C GLY A 39 7.40 16.35 19.85
N THR A 40 6.87 16.81 20.99
CA THR A 40 6.21 15.93 21.97
C THR A 40 4.87 15.45 21.42
N ALA A 41 4.53 14.19 21.65
CA ALA A 41 3.23 13.63 21.29
C ALA A 41 2.11 14.39 22.01
N ALA A 42 1.49 15.32 21.30
CA ALA A 42 0.39 16.16 21.77
C ALA A 42 -0.61 16.31 20.64
N LEU A 43 -1.89 16.51 20.97
CA LEU A 43 -2.95 16.76 19.98
C LEU A 43 -2.93 18.22 19.50
N THR A 44 -1.72 18.72 19.21
CA THR A 44 -1.46 20.06 18.71
C THR A 44 -1.42 20.02 17.19
N TRP A 45 -1.93 21.07 16.55
CA TRP A 45 -1.91 21.19 15.09
C TRP A 45 -0.50 21.02 14.48
N GLU A 46 0.52 21.57 15.14
CA GLU A 46 1.92 21.42 14.74
C GLU A 46 2.40 19.97 14.75
N TYR A 47 1.98 19.18 15.74
CA TYR A 47 2.34 17.76 15.82
C TYR A 47 1.62 16.95 14.74
N ILE A 48 0.32 17.19 14.52
CA ILE A 48 -0.45 16.49 13.48
C ILE A 48 0.12 16.75 12.09
N THR A 49 0.41 18.02 11.78
CA THR A 49 1.00 18.39 10.48
C THR A 49 2.40 17.80 10.33
N SER A 50 3.21 17.77 11.39
CA SER A 50 4.50 17.09 11.43
C SER A 50 4.38 15.59 11.17
N VAL A 51 3.45 14.89 11.82
CA VAL A 51 3.18 13.46 11.60
C VAL A 51 2.77 13.19 10.16
N LEU A 52 1.82 13.96 9.61
CA LEU A 52 1.37 13.78 8.24
C LEU A 52 2.50 14.04 7.24
N HIS A 53 3.29 15.10 7.45
CA HIS A 53 4.37 15.46 6.54
C HIS A 53 5.50 14.41 6.52
N HIS A 54 5.87 13.83 7.66
CA HIS A 54 6.91 12.79 7.73
C HIS A 54 6.37 11.39 7.35
N GLY A 55 5.09 11.11 7.62
CA GLY A 55 4.44 9.83 7.33
C GLY A 55 3.91 9.68 5.90
N PHE A 56 3.73 10.79 5.17
CA PHE A 56 3.14 10.75 3.83
C PHE A 56 3.97 9.96 2.83
N LEU A 57 5.29 10.17 2.81
CA LEU A 57 6.18 9.52 1.84
C LEU A 57 6.29 7.99 2.07
N PRO A 58 6.46 7.49 3.31
CA PRO A 58 6.32 6.07 3.61
C PRO A 58 4.97 5.49 3.22
N ALA A 59 3.86 6.19 3.54
CA ALA A 59 2.52 5.73 3.22
C ALA A 59 2.29 5.64 1.71
N LEU A 60 2.72 6.65 0.96
CA LEU A 60 2.63 6.70 -0.49
C LEU A 60 3.45 5.57 -1.12
N CYS A 61 4.66 5.30 -0.62
CA CYS A 61 5.48 4.18 -1.07
C CYS A 61 4.74 2.84 -0.93
N ILE A 62 4.10 2.60 0.22
CA ILE A 62 3.34 1.37 0.48
C ILE A 62 2.15 1.27 -0.48
N VAL A 63 1.41 2.37 -0.68
CA VAL A 63 0.26 2.40 -1.59
C VAL A 63 0.69 2.12 -3.02
N ILE A 64 1.77 2.73 -3.51
CA ILE A 64 2.27 2.48 -4.87
C ILE A 64 2.76 1.03 -5.02
N GLY A 65 3.51 0.52 -4.05
CA GLY A 65 3.99 -0.86 -4.04
C GLY A 65 2.84 -1.88 -4.10
N ALA A 66 1.79 -1.65 -3.31
CA ALA A 66 0.63 -2.55 -3.27
C ALA A 66 -0.25 -2.45 -4.51
N THR A 67 -0.41 -1.26 -5.10
CA THR A 67 -1.34 -1.04 -6.23
C THR A 67 -0.89 -1.71 -7.53
N ALA A 68 0.42 -1.82 -7.80
CA ALA A 68 0.92 -2.45 -9.03
C ALA A 68 0.51 -3.92 -9.14
N HIS A 69 0.73 -4.71 -8.08
CA HIS A 69 0.34 -6.12 -8.04
C HIS A 69 -1.19 -6.28 -8.07
N ARG A 70 -1.90 -5.48 -7.27
CA ARG A 70 -3.37 -5.50 -7.21
C ARG A 70 -4.03 -5.19 -8.55
N PHE A 71 -3.49 -4.25 -9.32
CA PHE A 71 -4.03 -3.90 -10.63
C PHE A 71 -3.94 -5.08 -11.61
N ILE A 72 -2.81 -5.79 -11.63
CA ILE A 72 -2.62 -6.96 -12.49
C ILE A 72 -3.62 -8.06 -12.11
N MET A 73 -3.77 -8.34 -10.82
CA MET A 73 -4.72 -9.34 -10.33
C MET A 73 -6.17 -8.95 -10.61
N ALA A 74 -6.55 -7.70 -10.35
CA ALA A 74 -7.89 -7.20 -10.65
C ALA A 74 -8.23 -7.30 -12.14
N LYS A 75 -7.26 -7.03 -13.02
CA LYS A 75 -7.43 -7.17 -14.46
C LYS A 75 -7.58 -8.63 -14.88
N ALA A 76 -6.76 -9.54 -14.33
CA ALA A 76 -6.87 -10.97 -14.59
C ALA A 76 -8.26 -11.49 -14.19
N LEU A 77 -8.71 -11.18 -12.97
CA LEU A 77 -10.04 -11.53 -12.47
C LEU A 77 -11.16 -10.97 -13.36
N THR A 78 -11.07 -9.68 -13.72
CA THR A 78 -12.06 -9.04 -14.61
C THR A 78 -12.12 -9.70 -15.99
N THR A 79 -11.00 -10.19 -16.50
CA THR A 79 -10.94 -10.87 -17.79
C THR A 79 -11.62 -12.24 -17.71
N THR A 80 -11.37 -13.00 -16.65
CA THR A 80 -12.04 -14.28 -16.39
C THR A 80 -13.55 -14.12 -16.15
N GLU A 81 -13.95 -13.11 -15.39
CA GLU A 81 -15.36 -12.84 -15.10
C GLU A 81 -16.17 -12.42 -16.33
N LYS A 82 -15.52 -11.79 -17.33
CA LYS A 82 -16.19 -11.44 -18.59
C LYS A 82 -16.63 -12.65 -19.42
N SER A 83 -15.94 -13.79 -19.27
CA SER A 83 -16.29 -15.04 -19.96
C SER A 83 -17.35 -15.88 -19.25
N SER A 84 -17.83 -15.45 -18.08
CA SER A 84 -18.82 -16.21 -17.30
C SER A 84 -20.21 -16.27 -17.96
N ASP A 85 -20.93 -17.37 -17.71
CA ASP A 85 -22.24 -17.63 -18.30
C ASP A 85 -23.29 -16.55 -17.97
N TYR A 86 -23.21 -15.96 -16.77
CA TYR A 86 -24.13 -14.90 -16.36
C TYR A 86 -23.87 -13.58 -17.10
N VAL A 87 -22.62 -13.30 -17.47
CA VAL A 87 -22.27 -12.15 -18.31
C VAL A 87 -22.71 -12.40 -19.75
N GLN A 88 -22.52 -13.60 -20.27
CA GLN A 88 -22.99 -13.97 -21.62
C GLN A 88 -24.52 -13.89 -21.72
N TYR A 89 -25.25 -14.41 -20.73
CA TYR A 89 -26.71 -14.28 -20.67
C TYR A 89 -27.16 -12.81 -20.61
N ALA A 90 -26.49 -11.98 -19.82
CA ALA A 90 -26.78 -10.55 -19.74
C ALA A 90 -26.53 -9.81 -21.07
N GLN A 91 -25.53 -10.22 -21.84
CA GLN A 91 -25.27 -9.71 -23.19
C GLN A 91 -26.36 -10.14 -24.18
N MET A 92 -26.78 -11.42 -24.14
CA MET A 92 -27.89 -11.93 -24.97
C MET A 92 -29.21 -11.24 -24.64
N ALA A 93 -29.44 -10.89 -23.37
CA ALA A 93 -30.57 -10.09 -22.92
C ALA A 93 -30.49 -8.60 -23.31
N ALA A 94 -29.51 -8.20 -24.13
CA ALA A 94 -29.31 -6.83 -24.64
C ALA A 94 -29.19 -5.76 -23.54
N LEU A 95 -28.67 -6.13 -22.35
CA LEU A 95 -28.42 -5.15 -21.30
C LEU A 95 -27.29 -4.19 -21.71
N PRO A 96 -27.38 -2.90 -21.36
CA PRO A 96 -26.34 -1.94 -21.68
C PRO A 96 -25.00 -2.35 -21.05
N GLN A 97 -23.91 -2.29 -21.83
CA GLN A 97 -22.57 -2.72 -21.40
C GLN A 97 -22.11 -2.06 -20.09
N ARG A 98 -22.47 -0.80 -19.85
CA ARG A 98 -22.21 -0.10 -18.58
C ARG A 98 -22.85 -0.79 -17.38
N LYS A 99 -24.08 -1.29 -17.53
CA LYS A 99 -24.80 -2.00 -16.46
C LYS A 99 -24.18 -3.37 -16.19
N ILE A 100 -23.80 -4.10 -17.25
CA ILE A 100 -23.08 -5.38 -17.13
C ILE A 100 -21.76 -5.17 -16.38
N LEU A 101 -20.98 -4.17 -16.78
CA LEU A 101 -19.69 -3.89 -16.16
C LEU A 101 -19.83 -3.49 -14.69
N LEU A 102 -20.66 -2.48 -14.37
CA LEU A 102 -20.79 -1.95 -13.01
C LEU A 102 -21.49 -2.90 -12.02
N PHE A 103 -22.55 -3.60 -12.44
CA PHE A 103 -23.38 -4.39 -11.53
C PHE A 103 -23.08 -5.88 -11.53
N TYR A 104 -22.56 -6.44 -12.64
CA TYR A 104 -22.32 -7.87 -12.76
C TYR A 104 -20.83 -8.21 -12.62
N VAL A 105 -19.97 -7.52 -13.37
CA VAL A 105 -18.52 -7.80 -13.34
C VAL A 105 -17.84 -7.16 -12.14
N THR A 106 -18.03 -5.86 -11.90
CA THR A 106 -17.37 -5.14 -10.80
C THR A 106 -17.80 -5.69 -9.45
N ARG A 107 -19.09 -5.99 -9.25
CA ARG A 107 -19.58 -6.55 -7.99
C ARG A 107 -18.93 -7.88 -7.63
N ASN A 108 -18.69 -8.75 -8.62
CA ASN A 108 -18.08 -10.06 -8.39
C ASN A 108 -16.56 -9.95 -8.20
N THR A 109 -15.90 -9.10 -8.99
CA THR A 109 -14.45 -8.86 -8.90
C THR A 109 -14.03 -8.03 -7.68
N LEU A 110 -14.95 -7.34 -7.00
CA LEU A 110 -14.67 -6.60 -5.76
C LEU A 110 -14.50 -7.51 -4.54
N LEU A 111 -15.11 -8.69 -4.52
CA LEU A 111 -15.05 -9.59 -3.36
C LEU A 111 -13.60 -9.96 -2.99
N PRO A 112 -12.75 -10.44 -3.91
CA PRO A 112 -11.35 -10.74 -3.59
C PRO A 112 -10.53 -9.50 -3.25
N GLN A 113 -10.87 -8.33 -3.84
CA GLN A 113 -10.15 -7.08 -3.59
C GLN A 113 -10.37 -6.56 -2.18
N VAL A 114 -11.59 -6.68 -1.64
CA VAL A 114 -11.87 -6.31 -0.24
C VAL A 114 -11.10 -7.22 0.71
N THR A 115 -11.06 -8.52 0.43
CA THR A 115 -10.26 -9.47 1.22
C THR A 115 -8.78 -9.13 1.18
N ASP A 116 -8.21 -8.89 0.00
CA ASP A 116 -6.80 -8.49 -0.15
C ASP A 116 -6.48 -7.18 0.60
N LEU A 117 -7.39 -6.21 0.57
CA LEU A 117 -7.25 -4.98 1.33
C LEU A 117 -7.20 -5.26 2.84
N SER A 118 -8.11 -6.11 3.36
CA SER A 118 -8.12 -6.51 4.76
C SER A 118 -6.84 -7.23 5.18
N LEU A 119 -6.35 -8.18 4.37
CA LEU A 119 -5.07 -8.85 4.64
C LEU A 119 -3.91 -7.86 4.66
N SER A 120 -3.89 -6.90 3.74
CA SER A 120 -2.82 -5.91 3.66
C SER A 120 -2.86 -4.92 4.81
N LEU A 121 -4.04 -4.53 5.28
CA LEU A 121 -4.20 -3.75 6.51
C LEU A 121 -3.69 -4.54 7.72
N GLY A 122 -3.99 -5.84 7.81
CA GLY A 122 -3.42 -6.72 8.85
C GLY A 122 -1.89 -6.80 8.78
N ALA A 123 -1.34 -6.95 7.58
CA ALA A 123 0.11 -6.99 7.36
C ALA A 123 0.79 -5.68 7.76
N LEU A 124 0.13 -4.52 7.57
CA LEU A 124 0.63 -3.22 8.02
C LEU A 124 0.80 -3.15 9.55
N PHE A 125 -0.11 -3.75 10.33
CA PHE A 125 0.03 -3.83 11.78
C PHE A 125 1.20 -4.73 12.22
N GLY A 126 1.62 -5.68 11.38
CA GLY A 126 2.84 -6.47 11.57
C GLY A 126 4.14 -5.67 11.36
N GLY A 127 4.04 -4.42 10.92
CA GLY A 127 5.15 -3.53 10.66
C GLY A 127 5.54 -3.48 9.18
N ALA A 128 5.73 -2.27 8.66
CA ALA A 128 6.16 -2.06 7.28
C ALA A 128 7.68 -1.92 7.22
N LEU A 129 8.38 -2.94 7.74
CA LEU A 129 9.80 -2.89 8.12
C LEU A 129 10.72 -2.26 7.05
N ILE A 130 10.55 -2.62 5.78
CA ILE A 130 11.37 -2.06 4.69
C ILE A 130 11.09 -0.56 4.50
N ALA A 131 9.83 -0.13 4.55
CA ALA A 131 9.50 1.29 4.45
C ALA A 131 10.03 2.06 5.68
N GLU A 132 9.88 1.48 6.87
CA GLU A 132 10.42 2.06 8.12
C GLU A 132 11.95 2.22 8.06
N PHE A 133 12.68 1.23 7.52
CA PHE A 133 14.13 1.33 7.34
C PHE A 133 14.55 2.35 6.30
N VAL A 134 13.92 2.34 5.12
CA VAL A 134 14.30 3.24 4.02
C VAL A 134 14.05 4.69 4.40
N PHE A 135 12.91 5.00 5.00
CA PHE A 135 12.56 6.37 5.42
C PHE A 135 13.02 6.72 6.85
N GLY A 136 13.64 5.78 7.57
CA GLY A 136 13.97 5.89 9.01
C GLY A 136 12.81 6.38 9.86
N TYR A 137 11.60 5.95 9.53
CA TYR A 137 10.39 6.33 10.25
C TYR A 137 10.16 5.32 11.39
N PRO A 138 10.10 5.77 12.66
CA PRO A 138 9.93 4.87 13.79
C PRO A 138 8.55 4.22 13.76
N GLY A 139 8.52 2.89 13.79
CA GLY A 139 7.29 2.11 13.73
C GLY A 139 7.35 0.84 14.58
N ILE A 140 6.29 0.05 14.46
CA ILE A 140 6.16 -1.21 15.21
C ILE A 140 7.17 -2.24 14.68
N GLY A 141 7.39 -2.28 13.35
CA GLY A 141 8.28 -3.26 12.74
C GLY A 141 9.74 -3.06 13.14
N THR A 142 10.21 -1.81 13.13
CA THR A 142 11.56 -1.44 13.58
C THR A 142 11.75 -1.71 15.05
N THR A 143 10.77 -1.40 15.90
CA THR A 143 10.85 -1.72 17.34
C THR A 143 10.89 -3.23 17.59
N MET A 144 10.03 -4.00 16.91
CA MET A 144 10.06 -5.47 16.96
C MET A 144 11.41 -6.03 16.51
N TYR A 145 11.93 -5.54 15.39
CA TYR A 145 13.21 -5.95 14.85
C TYR A 145 14.35 -5.68 15.83
N THR A 146 14.39 -4.49 16.44
CA THR A 146 15.41 -4.16 17.46
C THR A 146 15.29 -5.03 18.70
N ALA A 147 14.05 -5.34 19.15
CA ALA A 147 13.83 -6.19 20.32
C ALA A 147 14.28 -7.64 20.06
N ILE A 148 14.06 -8.16 18.85
CA ILE A 148 14.51 -9.50 18.44
C ILE A 148 16.04 -9.56 18.41
N ASN A 149 16.68 -8.59 17.74
CA ASN A 149 18.14 -8.55 17.61
C ASN A 149 18.87 -8.37 18.95
N ASN A 150 18.29 -7.60 19.87
CA ASN A 150 18.87 -7.39 21.20
C ASN A 150 18.52 -8.53 22.18
N GLY A 151 17.66 -9.47 21.79
CA GLY A 151 17.15 -10.52 22.69
C GLY A 151 16.21 -10.00 23.78
N GLU A 152 15.77 -8.74 23.68
CA GLU A 152 14.98 -8.02 24.69
C GLU A 152 13.48 -8.07 24.36
N TYR A 153 12.93 -9.28 24.18
CA TYR A 153 11.49 -9.49 23.93
C TYR A 153 10.58 -8.82 24.99
N ARG A 154 11.10 -8.57 26.19
CA ARG A 154 10.40 -7.88 27.28
C ARG A 154 10.13 -6.40 27.00
N LEU A 155 10.97 -5.71 26.21
CA LEU A 155 10.75 -4.30 25.88
C LEU A 155 9.62 -4.11 24.86
N PHE A 156 9.46 -5.05 23.92
CA PHE A 156 8.33 -5.07 22.99
C PHE A 156 6.99 -5.17 23.73
N ASN A 157 6.90 -6.04 24.74
CA ASN A 157 5.66 -6.26 25.51
C ASN A 157 5.28 -5.11 26.46
N ARG A 158 6.12 -4.07 26.58
CA ARG A 158 5.89 -2.92 27.49
C ARG A 158 5.30 -1.69 26.78
N GLN A 159 5.30 -1.67 25.45
CA GLN A 159 4.78 -0.56 24.64
C GLN A 159 3.30 -0.73 24.25
N PHE A 160 2.69 -1.87 24.58
CA PHE A 160 1.26 -2.16 24.44
C PHE A 160 0.65 -2.40 25.82
#